data_AF-A0A2S7XMC0-F1
#
_entry.id   AF-A0A2S7XMC0-F1
#
_cell.length_a   1.000
_cell.length_b   1.000
_cell.length_c   1.000
_cell.angle_alpha   90.00
_cell.angle_beta   90.00
_cell.angle_gamma   90.00
#
_symmetry.space_group_name_H-M   'P 1'
#
loop_
_entity.id
_entity.type
_entity.pdbx_description
1 polymer ?
#
loop_
_entity_poly.entity_id
_entity_poly.type
_entity_poly.pdbx_seq_one_letter_code
_entity_poly.pdbx_strand_id
1 'polypeptide(L)'
;MALGITNTLKTNDFLNTECVFEAQEESFPAQLLTAQEHFDLLHPPRAYGVTVFWEQHKPSGGWKTLRSDSPNLPEFLADQQGQQDRYLTVNEFYRWRVTNQLKSLRACYVDIDGNVDIDKPLLRLAEMELPEPSFVIYSGRGMHLYWLIKPVPAKALPVWQMVQNKLVEALIPIGADPVVKDCTRVLRLCGTINSKNGVQVTGKKLTGKRWTLHQLSDAVLGKRPEWVPSQKPRSAQVHSFSAKPNGRKKYGSIYQWWSLVHQDLMKIGDYYLPSGGIPEGRRDIWLFLTLLSLSWFVPAARVKSEMLKIARRYTPGLMNDVQRQMLPIIKRAEASMRGEKIIFNGKTVDPRYQFKRETLFEWIQEIIPAELQSELRAIIPNELRTQRRKERDKARPPRDRMKEGRYQDRYTKDGVRESNREKREQARQMRADGMSLRAIAKGLDVSSRCVALWTGCVGTPPSLMPVPTGSPRAGNPLDNDCVQGRMDRTSVVPVLSGASGGLVVESNCLGESERFGLVFPVSSHCLGLEEPLRVVLSGLNGILSSWLGWLVWLVFLVVLRL
;
A
#
# COMPACT_ATOMS: atom_id res chain seq x y z
N MET A 1 -66.74 33.87 15.80
CA MET A 1 -67.01 33.36 14.43
C MET A 1 -67.12 34.58 13.54
N ALA A 2 -66.06 34.90 12.80
CA ALA A 2 -65.91 34.56 11.38
C ALA A 2 -66.92 35.29 10.52
N LEU A 3 -66.43 36.21 9.67
CA LEU A 3 -66.93 36.60 8.34
C LEU A 3 -66.18 37.87 7.85
N GLY A 4 -65.92 37.97 6.54
CA GLY A 4 -65.31 39.14 5.89
C GLY A 4 -64.46 38.74 4.68
N ILE A 5 -65.03 38.44 3.50
CA ILE A 5 -65.61 39.33 2.47
C ILE A 5 -64.56 39.80 1.44
N THR A 6 -65.02 39.69 0.20
CA THR A 6 -64.46 39.85 -1.15
C THR A 6 -64.23 41.30 -1.62
N ASN A 7 -63.32 41.51 -2.59
CA ASN A 7 -63.41 42.42 -3.77
C ASN A 7 -62.05 42.37 -4.53
N THR A 8 -61.90 42.01 -5.82
CA THR A 8 -62.40 42.46 -7.14
C THR A 8 -61.72 43.70 -7.76
N LEU A 9 -61.41 43.56 -9.07
CA LEU A 9 -61.14 44.54 -10.14
C LEU A 9 -59.65 44.87 -10.42
N LYS A 10 -59.07 44.37 -11.52
CA LYS A 10 -59.07 44.87 -12.93
C LYS A 10 -58.29 46.18 -13.10
N THR A 11 -57.20 46.19 -13.88
CA THR A 11 -57.15 46.71 -15.27
C THR A 11 -55.72 46.77 -15.84
N ASN A 12 -55.61 46.25 -17.08
CA ASN A 12 -54.90 46.75 -18.26
C ASN A 12 -53.37 46.70 -18.40
N ASP A 13 -52.98 45.98 -19.47
CA ASP A 13 -51.77 46.07 -20.27
C ASP A 13 -51.29 47.51 -20.56
N PHE A 14 -49.98 47.71 -20.76
CA PHE A 14 -49.40 48.45 -21.90
C PHE A 14 -47.86 48.55 -21.76
N LEU A 15 -47.15 47.95 -22.74
CA LEU A 15 -45.87 48.32 -23.37
C LEU A 15 -44.59 48.66 -22.56
N ASN A 16 -43.52 47.94 -22.92
CA ASN A 16 -42.10 48.33 -23.00
C ASN A 16 -41.74 49.77 -22.59
N THR A 17 -40.89 49.93 -21.58
CA THR A 17 -39.74 50.85 -21.64
C THR A 17 -38.67 50.37 -20.66
N GLU A 18 -37.41 50.43 -21.10
CA GLU A 18 -36.19 50.12 -20.36
C GLU A 18 -36.17 50.78 -18.97
N CYS A 19 -35.85 50.00 -17.94
CA CYS A 19 -35.36 50.55 -16.69
C CYS A 19 -34.25 49.62 -16.18
N VAL A 20 -33.03 50.09 -16.36
CA VAL A 20 -31.80 49.59 -15.74
C VAL A 20 -32.03 49.56 -14.24
N PHE A 21 -32.37 48.39 -13.70
CA PHE A 21 -32.28 48.16 -12.27
C PHE A 21 -30.85 47.76 -11.96
N GLU A 22 -30.12 48.71 -11.39
CA GLU A 22 -28.94 48.46 -10.57
C GLU A 22 -29.25 47.27 -9.66
N ALA A 23 -28.72 46.10 -10.03
CA ALA A 23 -28.57 45.02 -9.09
C ALA A 23 -27.58 45.54 -8.05
N GLN A 24 -28.11 45.99 -6.92
CA GLN A 24 -27.30 46.18 -5.73
C GLN A 24 -26.64 44.82 -5.44
N GLU A 25 -25.38 44.70 -5.85
CA GLU A 25 -24.43 43.71 -5.35
C GLU A 25 -24.31 43.96 -3.85
N GLU A 26 -25.24 43.44 -3.06
CA GLU A 26 -24.98 43.20 -1.66
C GLU A 26 -23.97 42.05 -1.58
N SER A 27 -22.69 42.42 -1.71
CA SER A 27 -21.58 41.54 -1.40
C SER A 27 -21.67 41.20 0.08
N PHE A 28 -22.28 40.06 0.41
CA PHE A 28 -22.15 39.48 1.74
C PHE A 28 -20.66 39.34 2.04
N PRO A 29 -20.10 40.02 3.06
CA PRO A 29 -18.69 39.94 3.33
C PRO A 29 -18.37 38.48 3.65
N ALA A 30 -17.51 37.86 2.83
CA ALA A 30 -17.07 36.50 3.04
C ALA A 30 -16.56 36.38 4.48
N GLN A 31 -17.20 35.55 5.29
CA GLN A 31 -16.73 35.29 6.65
C GLN A 31 -15.36 34.63 6.55
N LEU A 32 -14.31 35.44 6.74
CA LEU A 32 -12.92 35.03 6.63
C LEU A 32 -12.61 34.04 7.75
N LEU A 33 -12.47 32.77 7.40
CA LEU A 33 -12.08 31.75 8.38
C LEU A 33 -10.69 32.09 8.96
N THR A 34 -10.60 32.12 10.29
CA THR A 34 -9.34 32.17 11.03
C THR A 34 -8.59 30.83 10.96
N ALA A 35 -7.32 30.81 11.38
CA ALA A 35 -6.55 29.57 11.54
C ALA A 35 -7.26 28.57 12.47
N GLN A 36 -7.84 29.06 13.56
CA GLN A 36 -8.59 28.27 14.54
C GLN A 36 -9.86 27.68 13.93
N GLU A 37 -10.69 28.49 13.26
CA GLU A 37 -11.94 28.01 12.66
C GLU A 37 -11.69 26.99 11.55
N HIS A 38 -10.66 27.20 10.72
CA HIS A 38 -10.26 26.20 9.72
C HIS A 38 -9.82 24.90 10.39
N PHE A 39 -9.01 24.97 11.45
CA PHE A 39 -8.63 23.79 12.21
C PHE A 39 -9.85 23.07 12.79
N ASP A 40 -10.78 23.78 13.42
CA ASP A 40 -11.96 23.19 14.06
C ASP A 40 -12.94 22.57 13.06
N LEU A 41 -13.02 23.12 11.84
CA LEU A 41 -13.77 22.51 10.74
C LEU A 41 -13.19 21.14 10.38
N LEU A 42 -11.86 20.97 10.33
CA LEU A 42 -11.24 19.68 10.01
C LEU A 42 -11.18 18.74 11.22
N HIS A 43 -10.87 19.29 12.38
CA HIS A 43 -10.50 18.59 13.60
C HIS A 43 -11.38 19.00 14.79
N PRO A 44 -12.70 18.72 14.78
CA PRO A 44 -13.53 18.96 15.96
C PRO A 44 -12.94 18.32 17.23
N PRO A 45 -13.25 18.88 18.43
CA PRO A 45 -12.48 18.71 19.67
C PRO A 45 -12.11 17.28 20.06
N ARG A 46 -12.93 16.29 19.67
CA ARG A 46 -12.61 14.88 19.87
C ARG A 46 -11.43 14.44 19.00
N ALA A 47 -10.24 14.47 19.60
CA ALA A 47 -9.00 13.95 19.04
C ALA A 47 -9.04 12.42 18.95
N TYR A 48 -8.81 11.86 17.77
CA TYR A 48 -8.57 10.42 17.60
C TYR A 48 -7.07 10.14 17.41
N GLY A 49 -6.34 11.10 16.87
CA GLY A 49 -4.89 11.06 16.65
C GLY A 49 -4.25 12.44 16.79
N VAL A 50 -3.17 12.64 16.04
CA VAL A 50 -2.42 13.89 15.95
C VAL A 50 -2.59 14.52 14.56
N THR A 51 -2.63 15.84 14.51
CA THR A 51 -2.50 16.66 13.30
C THR A 51 -1.04 17.09 13.16
N VAL A 52 -0.51 17.01 11.94
CA VAL A 52 0.85 17.44 11.64
C VAL A 52 0.80 18.80 10.96
N PHE A 53 1.55 19.75 11.50
CA PHE A 53 1.73 21.09 11.00
C PHE A 53 3.10 21.23 10.35
N TRP A 54 3.17 22.09 9.33
CA TRP A 54 4.41 22.45 8.67
C TRP A 54 4.55 23.95 8.57
N GLU A 55 5.65 24.45 9.15
CA GLU A 55 6.10 25.82 9.08
C GLU A 55 7.25 25.88 8.08
N GLN A 56 6.92 26.15 6.82
CA GLN A 56 7.92 26.16 5.76
C GLN A 56 8.96 27.25 6.02
N HIS A 57 10.21 27.00 5.61
CA HIS A 57 11.37 27.88 5.78
C HIS A 57 11.97 27.97 7.20
N LYS A 58 11.50 27.18 8.18
CA LYS A 58 12.22 27.05 9.46
C LYS A 58 13.49 26.19 9.33
N PRO A 59 14.62 26.55 9.98
CA PRO A 59 15.89 25.82 9.90
C PRO A 59 15.81 24.33 10.28
N SER A 60 14.95 23.97 11.22
CA SER A 60 14.73 22.58 11.67
C SER A 60 13.77 21.77 10.77
N GLY A 61 13.37 22.33 9.62
CA GLY A 61 12.33 21.78 8.75
C GLY A 61 10.90 22.13 9.18
N GLY A 62 10.71 22.71 10.38
CA GLY A 62 9.46 23.37 10.80
C GLY A 62 8.27 22.45 11.04
N TRP A 63 8.49 21.18 11.36
CA TRP A 63 7.40 20.25 11.60
C TRP A 63 6.96 20.23 13.06
N LYS A 64 5.65 20.30 13.30
CA LYS A 64 5.07 20.18 14.64
C LYS A 64 3.90 19.21 14.61
N THR A 65 3.71 18.47 15.70
CA THR A 65 2.63 17.49 15.83
C THR A 65 1.83 17.80 17.07
N LEU A 66 0.55 18.07 16.92
CA LEU A 66 -0.35 18.43 18.03
C LEU A 66 -1.65 17.63 17.94
N ARG A 67 -2.26 17.37 19.10
CA ARG A 67 -3.61 16.79 19.17
C ARG A 67 -4.65 17.90 19.18
N SER A 68 -5.86 17.63 18.70
CA SER A 68 -6.96 18.60 18.71
C SER A 68 -7.46 18.96 20.12
N ASP A 69 -7.12 18.16 21.13
CA ASP A 69 -7.42 18.39 22.55
C ASP A 69 -6.22 18.94 23.34
N SER A 70 -5.14 19.35 22.66
CA SER A 70 -3.97 19.92 23.33
C SER A 70 -4.28 21.32 23.86
N PRO A 71 -3.94 21.63 25.13
CA PRO A 71 -4.20 22.95 25.72
C PRO A 71 -3.43 24.08 25.03
N ASN A 72 -2.28 23.78 24.44
CA ASN A 72 -1.41 24.77 23.79
C ASN A 72 -1.77 24.98 22.31
N LEU A 73 -2.79 24.28 21.80
CA LEU A 73 -3.17 24.36 20.39
C LEU A 73 -3.76 25.73 20.00
N PRO A 74 -4.66 26.36 20.77
CA PRO A 74 -5.20 27.67 20.41
C PRO A 74 -4.13 28.76 20.31
N GLU A 75 -3.22 28.81 21.29
CA GLU A 75 -2.06 29.71 21.28
C GLU A 75 -1.17 29.44 20.06
N PHE A 76 -0.84 28.17 19.80
CA PHE A 76 -0.05 27.80 18.63
C PHE A 76 -0.70 28.22 17.31
N LEU A 77 -2.02 28.07 17.16
CA LEU A 77 -2.76 28.47 15.95
C LEU A 77 -2.83 29.98 15.80
N ALA A 78 -2.98 30.72 16.90
CA ALA A 78 -2.92 32.18 16.91
C ALA A 78 -1.54 32.68 16.44
N ASP A 79 -0.46 32.04 16.89
CA ASP A 79 0.91 32.36 16.45
C ASP A 79 1.16 32.12 14.95
N GLN A 80 0.31 31.31 14.29
CA GLN A 80 0.42 31.08 12.84
C GLN A 80 -0.24 32.19 12.02
N GLN A 81 -1.10 33.01 12.62
CA GLN A 81 -1.81 34.08 11.93
C GLN A 81 -0.81 35.10 11.35
N GLY A 82 -0.97 35.47 10.07
CA GLY A 82 -0.07 36.38 9.36
C GLY A 82 1.31 35.81 9.02
N GLN A 83 1.65 34.60 9.49
CA GLN A 83 2.93 33.97 9.17
C GLN A 83 2.94 33.43 7.74
N GLN A 84 4.12 33.32 7.12
CA GLN A 84 4.23 32.82 5.76
C GLN A 84 4.18 31.28 5.69
N ASP A 85 3.53 30.73 4.67
CA ASP A 85 3.59 29.32 4.27
C ASP A 85 3.45 28.33 5.43
N ARG A 86 2.29 28.37 6.09
CA ARG A 86 1.90 27.40 7.11
C ARG A 86 0.90 26.41 6.54
N TYR A 87 1.06 25.15 6.93
CA TYR A 87 0.24 24.05 6.45
C TYR A 87 -0.17 23.12 7.59
N LEU A 88 -1.28 22.42 7.40
CA LEU A 88 -1.74 21.36 8.29
C LEU A 88 -2.17 20.13 7.49
N THR A 89 -2.08 18.96 8.10
CA THR A 89 -2.68 17.75 7.54
C THR A 89 -4.19 17.78 7.66
N VAL A 90 -4.90 17.33 6.63
CA VAL A 90 -6.37 17.22 6.65
C VAL A 90 -6.84 16.09 7.58
N ASN A 91 -6.13 14.97 7.57
CA ASN A 91 -6.45 13.78 8.34
C ASN A 91 -5.58 13.66 9.60
N GLU A 92 -5.99 12.82 10.55
CA GLU A 92 -5.23 12.57 11.79
C GLU A 92 -4.44 11.27 11.72
N PHE A 93 -3.30 11.25 12.41
CA PHE A 93 -2.35 10.15 12.42
C PHE A 93 -2.08 9.62 13.84
N TYR A 94 -1.45 8.47 13.96
CA TYR A 94 -0.95 7.97 15.25
C TYR A 94 0.24 8.78 15.74
N ARG A 95 1.16 9.13 14.83
CA ARG A 95 2.39 9.89 15.13
C ARG A 95 2.81 10.81 13.99
N TRP A 96 2.78 10.31 12.76
CA TRP A 96 3.31 11.02 11.58
C TRP A 96 2.45 10.78 10.34
N ARG A 97 2.53 11.71 9.37
CA ARG A 97 1.73 11.72 8.13
C ARG A 97 2.19 10.71 7.08
N VAL A 98 2.01 9.43 7.38
CA VAL A 98 2.21 8.31 6.43
C VAL A 98 0.99 7.39 6.46
N THR A 99 0.66 6.76 5.34
CA THR A 99 -0.60 6.01 5.16
C THR A 99 -0.80 4.92 6.22
N ASN A 100 0.25 4.21 6.63
CA ASN A 100 0.18 3.17 7.67
C ASN A 100 -0.04 3.73 9.09
N GLN A 101 0.24 5.01 9.30
CA GLN A 101 0.00 5.73 10.54
C GLN A 101 -1.31 6.52 10.50
N LEU A 102 -2.10 6.43 9.43
CA LEU A 102 -3.42 7.05 9.36
C LEU A 102 -4.27 6.53 10.52
N LYS A 103 -4.84 7.46 11.28
CA LYS A 103 -5.67 7.17 12.45
C LYS A 103 -7.14 7.44 12.17
N SER A 104 -7.43 8.63 11.66
CA SER A 104 -8.79 9.09 11.41
C SER A 104 -8.84 9.93 10.14
N LEU A 105 -9.72 9.55 9.23
CA LEU A 105 -10.06 10.36 8.06
C LEU A 105 -11.09 11.41 8.49
N ARG A 106 -10.89 12.65 8.03
CA ARG A 106 -11.66 13.83 8.47
C ARG A 106 -12.40 14.54 7.32
N ALA A 107 -11.86 14.51 6.11
CA ALA A 107 -12.48 15.09 4.91
C ALA A 107 -11.99 14.40 3.64
N CYS A 108 -12.77 14.50 2.55
CA CYS A 108 -12.22 14.44 1.18
C CYS A 108 -11.90 15.87 0.73
N TYR A 109 -10.97 16.04 -0.20
CA TYR A 109 -10.55 17.37 -0.64
C TYR A 109 -10.13 17.39 -2.10
N VAL A 110 -10.19 18.56 -2.74
CA VAL A 110 -9.65 18.77 -4.08
C VAL A 110 -8.83 20.04 -4.09
N ASP A 111 -7.63 19.98 -4.63
CA ASP A 111 -6.70 21.10 -4.79
C ASP A 111 -6.77 21.59 -6.24
N ILE A 112 -7.26 22.82 -6.43
CA ILE A 112 -7.44 23.45 -7.74
C ILE A 112 -6.39 24.55 -7.88
N ASP A 113 -5.51 24.40 -8.86
CA ASP A 113 -4.44 25.36 -9.14
C ASP A 113 -4.84 26.35 -10.22
N GLY A 114 -4.48 27.63 -10.02
CA GLY A 114 -4.63 28.67 -11.05
C GLY A 114 -6.05 29.17 -11.28
N ASN A 115 -7.01 28.75 -10.45
CA ASN A 115 -8.39 29.20 -10.49
C ASN A 115 -8.89 29.51 -9.07
N VAL A 116 -9.39 30.74 -8.88
CA VAL A 116 -9.94 31.24 -7.62
C VAL A 116 -11.45 31.50 -7.69
N ASP A 117 -12.06 31.31 -8.87
CA ASP A 117 -13.49 31.48 -9.09
C ASP A 117 -14.23 30.21 -8.65
N ILE A 118 -14.92 30.30 -7.50
CA ILE A 118 -15.64 29.20 -6.86
C ILE A 118 -16.88 28.76 -7.64
N ASP A 119 -17.43 29.62 -8.51
CA ASP A 119 -18.67 29.31 -9.22
C ASP A 119 -18.42 28.24 -10.29
N LYS A 120 -17.24 28.22 -10.90
CA LYS A 120 -16.82 27.18 -11.87
C LYS A 120 -16.87 25.76 -11.30
N PRO A 121 -16.18 25.42 -10.19
CA PRO A 121 -16.29 24.08 -9.62
C PRO A 121 -17.70 23.79 -9.07
N LEU A 122 -18.42 24.78 -8.53
CA LEU A 122 -19.80 24.56 -8.06
C LEU A 122 -20.74 24.19 -9.21
N LEU A 123 -20.70 24.93 -10.32
CA LEU A 123 -21.46 24.64 -11.53
C LEU A 123 -21.11 23.25 -12.06
N ARG A 124 -19.81 22.93 -12.13
CA ARG A 124 -19.37 21.62 -12.61
C ARG A 124 -19.85 20.46 -11.74
N LEU A 125 -19.85 20.63 -10.42
CA LEU A 125 -20.36 19.63 -9.50
C LEU A 125 -21.88 19.46 -9.67
N ALA A 126 -22.62 20.55 -9.84
CA ALA A 126 -24.05 20.51 -10.08
C ALA A 126 -24.40 19.77 -11.40
N GLU A 127 -23.69 20.06 -12.50
CA GLU A 127 -23.85 19.35 -13.78
C GLU A 127 -23.63 17.84 -13.68
N MET A 128 -22.73 17.42 -12.79
CA MET A 128 -22.39 16.01 -12.56
C MET A 128 -23.23 15.38 -11.44
N GLU A 129 -24.21 16.11 -10.90
CA GLU A 129 -25.03 15.72 -9.74
C GLU A 129 -24.18 15.31 -8.51
N LEU A 130 -23.00 15.92 -8.37
CA LEU A 130 -22.09 15.70 -7.25
C LEU A 130 -22.37 16.69 -6.11
N PRO A 131 -22.16 16.29 -4.85
CA PRO A 131 -22.44 17.15 -3.72
C PRO A 131 -21.53 18.38 -3.71
N GLU A 132 -22.08 19.53 -3.35
CA GLU A 132 -21.29 20.73 -3.06
C GLU A 132 -20.31 20.52 -1.89
N PRO A 133 -19.14 21.19 -1.91
CA PRO A 133 -18.20 21.16 -0.80
C PRO A 133 -18.78 21.80 0.47
N SER A 134 -18.25 21.36 1.61
CA SER A 134 -18.56 21.90 2.93
C SER A 134 -17.98 23.31 3.11
N PHE A 135 -16.76 23.53 2.63
CA PHE A 135 -16.08 24.83 2.65
C PHE A 135 -14.97 24.88 1.60
N VAL A 136 -14.50 26.09 1.32
CA VAL A 136 -13.38 26.38 0.43
C VAL A 136 -12.31 27.18 1.16
N ILE A 137 -11.04 26.95 0.80
CA ILE A 137 -9.88 27.72 1.24
C ILE A 137 -9.18 28.28 0.00
N TYR A 138 -9.05 29.60 -0.10
CA TYR A 138 -8.31 30.26 -1.17
C TYR A 138 -6.83 30.30 -0.80
N SER A 139 -6.00 29.59 -1.56
CA SER A 139 -4.57 29.38 -1.27
C SER A 139 -3.67 30.56 -1.70
N GLY A 140 -4.27 31.59 -2.30
CA GLY A 140 -3.62 32.75 -2.92
C GLY A 140 -3.31 32.56 -4.41
N ARG A 141 -3.18 31.33 -4.91
CA ARG A 141 -3.01 31.01 -6.35
C ARG A 141 -4.16 30.18 -6.92
N GLY A 142 -4.89 29.49 -6.05
CA GLY A 142 -6.00 28.63 -6.40
C GLY A 142 -6.87 28.39 -5.16
N MET A 143 -7.49 27.23 -5.06
CA MET A 143 -8.38 26.91 -3.94
C MET A 143 -8.34 25.44 -3.56
N HIS A 144 -8.60 25.16 -2.28
CA HIS A 144 -8.86 23.83 -1.75
C HIS A 144 -10.34 23.70 -1.44
N LEU A 145 -11.01 22.72 -2.05
CA LEU A 145 -12.38 22.36 -1.74
C LEU A 145 -12.40 21.21 -0.74
N TYR A 146 -13.28 21.24 0.24
CA TYR A 146 -13.37 20.20 1.28
C TYR A 146 -14.78 19.66 1.43
N TRP A 147 -14.90 18.33 1.50
CA TRP A 147 -16.10 17.62 1.92
C TRP A 147 -15.86 16.99 3.29
N LEU A 148 -16.37 17.64 4.33
CA LEU A 148 -16.22 17.19 5.71
C LEU A 148 -16.92 15.86 5.93
N ILE A 149 -16.24 14.93 6.57
CA ILE A 149 -16.83 13.68 7.04
C ILE A 149 -16.80 13.60 8.56
N LYS A 150 -17.71 12.80 9.12
CA LYS A 150 -17.59 12.34 10.51
C LYS A 150 -16.30 11.51 10.61
N PRO A 151 -15.57 11.57 11.74
CA PRO A 151 -14.33 10.83 11.91
C PRO A 151 -14.51 9.34 11.60
N VAL A 152 -13.73 8.81 10.67
CA VAL A 152 -13.76 7.37 10.32
C VAL A 152 -12.36 6.76 10.41
N PRO A 153 -12.25 5.52 10.91
CA PRO A 153 -10.96 4.86 11.08
C PRO A 153 -10.29 4.53 9.74
N ALA A 154 -8.97 4.38 9.75
CA ALA A 154 -8.15 4.07 8.57
C ALA A 154 -8.61 2.85 7.73
N LYS A 155 -9.32 1.89 8.33
CA LYS A 155 -9.93 0.77 7.59
C LYS A 155 -10.90 1.20 6.48
N ALA A 156 -11.44 2.41 6.56
CA ALA A 156 -12.34 2.99 5.57
C ALA A 156 -11.61 3.65 4.38
N LEU A 157 -10.26 3.66 4.40
CA LEU A 157 -9.43 4.28 3.37
C LEU A 157 -9.78 3.81 1.93
N PRO A 158 -10.08 2.53 1.64
CA PRO A 158 -10.45 2.14 0.28
C PRO A 158 -11.69 2.86 -0.25
N VAL A 159 -12.74 2.99 0.57
CA VAL A 159 -13.97 3.69 0.19
C VAL A 159 -13.73 5.18 0.07
N TRP A 160 -13.01 5.76 1.05
CA TRP A 160 -12.59 7.16 0.99
C TRP A 160 -11.80 7.46 -0.28
N GLN A 161 -10.88 6.57 -0.69
CA GLN A 161 -10.07 6.75 -1.89
C GLN A 161 -10.91 6.76 -3.17
N MET A 162 -11.96 5.93 -3.25
CA MET A 162 -12.88 5.93 -4.39
C MET A 162 -13.62 7.27 -4.50
N VAL A 163 -14.12 7.79 -3.37
CA VAL A 163 -14.77 9.11 -3.31
C VAL A 163 -13.79 10.23 -3.69
N GLN A 164 -12.59 10.23 -3.10
CA GLN A 164 -11.51 11.17 -3.38
C GLN A 164 -11.16 11.18 -4.88
N ASN A 165 -10.97 10.01 -5.48
CA ASN A 165 -10.63 9.89 -6.90
C ASN A 165 -11.71 10.49 -7.79
N LYS A 166 -12.98 10.16 -7.53
CA LYS A 166 -14.12 10.65 -8.32
C LYS A 166 -14.28 12.16 -8.24
N LEU A 167 -14.12 12.75 -7.05
CA LEU A 167 -14.17 14.20 -6.85
C LEU A 167 -13.04 14.92 -7.57
N VAL A 168 -11.80 14.41 -7.46
CA VAL A 168 -10.66 14.98 -8.20
C VAL A 168 -10.90 14.87 -9.71
N GLU A 169 -11.28 13.69 -10.21
CA GLU A 169 -11.53 13.46 -11.64
C GLU A 169 -12.61 14.37 -12.22
N ALA A 170 -13.69 14.61 -11.48
CA ALA A 170 -14.77 15.51 -11.88
C ALA A 170 -14.29 16.96 -12.10
N LEU A 171 -13.26 17.38 -11.36
CA LEU A 171 -12.78 18.76 -11.32
C LEU A 171 -11.46 18.98 -12.07
N ILE A 172 -10.87 17.94 -12.69
CA ILE A 172 -9.71 18.09 -13.58
C ILE A 172 -9.93 19.19 -14.63
N PRO A 173 -11.09 19.28 -15.32
CA PRO A 173 -11.32 20.33 -16.32
C PRO A 173 -11.28 21.76 -15.77
N ILE A 174 -11.46 21.93 -14.45
CA ILE A 174 -11.48 23.22 -13.77
C ILE A 174 -10.11 23.59 -13.19
N GLY A 175 -9.13 22.67 -13.27
CA GLY A 175 -7.76 22.86 -12.78
C GLY A 175 -7.40 22.03 -11.55
N ALA A 176 -8.17 20.99 -11.21
CA ALA A 176 -7.79 20.09 -10.12
C ALA A 176 -6.49 19.33 -10.45
N ASP A 177 -5.52 19.33 -9.52
CA ASP A 177 -4.28 18.57 -9.70
C ASP A 177 -4.57 17.05 -9.54
N PRO A 178 -4.41 16.24 -10.60
CA PRO A 178 -4.74 14.82 -10.59
C PRO A 178 -3.87 13.99 -9.63
N VAL A 179 -2.74 14.54 -9.16
CA VAL A 179 -1.82 13.89 -8.22
C VAL A 179 -2.32 14.00 -6.78
N VAL A 180 -3.23 14.93 -6.46
CA VAL A 180 -3.72 15.20 -5.09
C VAL A 180 -4.81 14.21 -4.68
N LYS A 181 -4.41 12.95 -4.53
CA LYS A 181 -5.32 11.84 -4.16
C LYS A 181 -4.90 11.11 -2.89
N ASP A 182 -3.75 11.46 -2.30
CA ASP A 182 -3.23 10.77 -1.10
C ASP A 182 -3.94 11.24 0.17
N CYS A 183 -4.05 10.40 1.21
CA CYS A 183 -4.67 10.74 2.50
C CYS A 183 -3.72 11.45 3.49
N THR A 184 -2.48 11.73 3.08
CA THR A 184 -1.39 12.25 3.92
C THR A 184 -1.08 13.73 3.68
N ARG A 185 -1.92 14.40 2.87
CA ARG A 185 -1.66 15.73 2.35
C ARG A 185 -1.61 16.78 3.45
N VAL A 186 -0.67 17.71 3.29
CA VAL A 186 -0.66 18.99 4.00
C VAL A 186 -1.17 20.07 3.06
N LEU A 187 -2.10 20.89 3.53
CA LEU A 187 -2.71 21.99 2.77
C LEU A 187 -2.56 23.30 3.55
N ARG A 188 -2.60 24.45 2.86
CA ARG A 188 -2.36 25.76 3.48
C ARG A 188 -3.37 26.06 4.58
N LEU A 189 -2.87 26.59 5.69
CA LEU A 189 -3.66 27.01 6.84
C LEU A 189 -4.22 28.43 6.62
N CYS A 190 -5.47 28.66 7.03
CA CYS A 190 -6.11 29.96 6.90
C CYS A 190 -5.44 31.02 7.77
N GLY A 191 -5.53 32.28 7.35
CA GLY A 191 -4.94 33.42 8.04
C GLY A 191 -3.46 33.63 7.77
N THR A 192 -2.81 32.71 7.07
CA THR A 192 -1.36 32.76 6.76
C THR A 192 -1.11 33.44 5.41
N ILE A 193 0.13 33.78 5.10
CA ILE A 193 0.52 34.48 3.87
C ILE A 193 1.20 33.50 2.91
N ASN A 194 0.81 33.51 1.65
CA ASN A 194 1.53 32.78 0.60
C ASN A 194 2.76 33.58 0.17
N SER A 195 3.97 33.14 0.54
CA SER A 195 5.20 33.92 0.26
C SER A 195 5.46 34.14 -1.23
N LYS A 196 4.92 33.29 -2.10
CA LYS A 196 5.12 33.38 -3.56
C LYS A 196 4.43 34.60 -4.18
N ASN A 197 3.36 35.11 -3.57
CA ASN A 197 2.60 36.24 -4.11
C ASN A 197 2.08 37.23 -3.07
N GLY A 198 2.42 37.05 -1.79
CA GLY A 198 2.01 37.92 -0.70
C GLY A 198 0.52 37.87 -0.33
N VAL A 199 -0.27 37.00 -0.97
CA VAL A 199 -1.72 36.95 -0.75
C VAL A 199 -2.02 36.17 0.53
N GLN A 200 -2.93 36.70 1.35
CA GLN A 200 -3.42 36.01 2.54
C GLN A 200 -4.31 34.82 2.16
N VAL A 201 -4.11 33.69 2.83
CA VAL A 201 -4.94 32.49 2.70
C VAL A 201 -6.25 32.70 3.44
N THR A 202 -7.34 32.77 2.71
CA THR A 202 -8.68 33.01 3.25
C THR A 202 -9.56 31.80 3.08
N GLY A 203 -10.68 31.74 3.79
CA GLY A 203 -11.61 30.62 3.70
C GLY A 203 -13.04 31.09 3.76
N LYS A 204 -13.94 30.35 3.11
CA LYS A 204 -15.38 30.58 3.11
C LYS A 204 -16.10 29.29 3.40
N LYS A 205 -16.96 29.30 4.41
CA LYS A 205 -17.90 28.20 4.66
C LYS A 205 -18.97 28.23 3.56
N LEU A 206 -19.20 27.07 2.96
CA LEU A 206 -20.23 26.89 1.94
C LEU A 206 -21.40 26.18 2.61
N THR A 207 -21.70 24.93 2.23
CA THR A 207 -22.77 24.17 2.89
C THR A 207 -22.50 23.90 4.38
N GLY A 208 -21.23 23.87 4.80
CA GLY A 208 -20.82 23.49 6.16
C GLY A 208 -21.15 22.05 6.55
N LYS A 209 -21.74 21.27 5.65
CA LYS A 209 -22.32 19.96 5.94
C LYS A 209 -21.23 18.95 6.28
N ARG A 210 -21.38 18.25 7.41
CA ARG A 210 -20.52 17.11 7.78
C ARG A 210 -21.23 15.79 7.49
N TRP A 211 -20.74 15.07 6.51
CA TRP A 211 -21.32 13.83 6.01
C TRP A 211 -20.90 12.62 6.85
N THR A 212 -21.71 11.57 6.93
CA THR A 212 -21.10 10.25 7.15
C THR A 212 -20.39 9.80 5.88
N LEU A 213 -19.32 8.99 5.98
CA LEU A 213 -18.67 8.45 4.77
C LEU A 213 -19.66 7.66 3.90
N HIS A 214 -20.64 7.01 4.51
CA HIS A 214 -21.72 6.31 3.80
C HIS A 214 -22.54 7.28 2.93
N GLN A 215 -23.05 8.37 3.50
CA GLN A 215 -23.84 9.35 2.75
C GLN A 215 -23.03 10.03 1.64
N LEU A 216 -21.78 10.40 1.92
CA LEU A 216 -20.92 11.01 0.90
C LEU A 216 -20.59 10.01 -0.22
N SER A 217 -20.32 8.76 0.13
CA SER A 217 -20.09 7.68 -0.84
C SER A 217 -21.30 7.45 -1.73
N ASP A 218 -22.52 7.41 -1.16
CA ASP A 218 -23.73 7.21 -1.94
C ASP A 218 -24.02 8.41 -2.86
N ALA A 219 -23.71 9.63 -2.41
CA ALA A 219 -23.85 10.85 -3.21
C ALA A 219 -22.83 10.97 -4.35
N VAL A 220 -21.60 10.46 -4.17
CA VAL A 220 -20.51 10.62 -5.15
C VAL A 220 -20.39 9.42 -6.09
N LEU A 221 -20.60 8.21 -5.57
CA LEU A 221 -20.39 6.95 -6.30
C LEU A 221 -21.71 6.29 -6.74
N GLY A 222 -22.85 6.86 -6.35
CA GLY A 222 -24.18 6.30 -6.55
C GLY A 222 -24.66 5.42 -5.40
N LYS A 223 -25.98 5.24 -5.31
CA LYS A 223 -26.60 4.41 -4.26
C LYS A 223 -26.07 2.99 -4.35
N ARG A 224 -25.59 2.48 -3.21
CA ARG A 224 -25.30 1.05 -3.08
C ARG A 224 -26.58 0.24 -3.31
N PRO A 225 -26.51 -0.89 -4.03
CA PRO A 225 -27.65 -1.80 -4.10
C PRO A 225 -28.06 -2.20 -2.69
N GLU A 226 -29.37 -2.24 -2.43
CA GLU A 226 -29.89 -2.70 -1.15
C GLU A 226 -29.27 -4.04 -0.82
N TRP A 227 -28.79 -4.19 0.42
CA TRP A 227 -28.21 -5.44 0.85
C TRP A 227 -29.34 -6.45 0.98
N VAL A 228 -29.65 -7.16 -0.11
CA VAL A 228 -30.53 -8.31 -0.07
C VAL A 228 -29.70 -9.48 0.44
N PRO A 229 -30.09 -10.14 1.54
CA PRO A 229 -29.48 -11.41 1.92
C PRO A 229 -29.68 -12.36 0.75
N SER A 230 -28.61 -12.66 0.00
CA SER A 230 -28.71 -13.53 -1.16
C SER A 230 -29.19 -14.91 -0.71
N GLN A 231 -30.44 -15.28 -1.03
CA GLN A 231 -30.94 -16.66 -0.83
C GLN A 231 -30.38 -17.65 -1.86
N LYS A 232 -29.66 -17.15 -2.88
CA LYS A 232 -28.83 -17.97 -3.76
C LYS A 232 -27.41 -18.06 -3.19
N PRO A 233 -26.78 -19.25 -3.12
CA PRO A 233 -25.39 -19.37 -2.71
C PRO A 233 -24.57 -18.48 -3.65
N ARG A 234 -23.89 -17.50 -3.06
CA ARG A 234 -23.18 -16.41 -3.75
C ARG A 234 -22.11 -16.99 -4.68
N SER A 235 -22.52 -17.32 -5.90
CA SER A 235 -21.71 -17.95 -6.94
C SER A 235 -22.12 -17.36 -8.30
N ALA A 236 -21.65 -16.14 -8.55
CA ALA A 236 -21.38 -15.64 -9.90
C ALA A 236 -20.51 -14.37 -9.81
N GLN A 237 -19.24 -14.52 -10.22
CA GLN A 237 -18.42 -13.57 -10.97
C GLN A 237 -18.22 -12.13 -10.43
N VAL A 238 -17.26 -12.01 -9.51
CA VAL A 238 -16.07 -11.18 -9.76
C VAL A 238 -14.89 -12.13 -9.61
N HIS A 239 -14.14 -12.39 -10.69
CA HIS A 239 -12.94 -13.24 -10.65
C HIS A 239 -11.83 -12.57 -9.85
N SER A 240 -11.98 -12.56 -8.53
CA SER A 240 -10.85 -12.51 -7.60
C SER A 240 -10.53 -13.97 -7.23
N PHE A 241 -9.26 -14.33 -7.36
CA PHE A 241 -8.74 -15.67 -7.10
C PHE A 241 -8.98 -16.09 -5.63
N SER A 242 -10.15 -16.69 -5.35
CA SER A 242 -10.39 -17.45 -4.13
C SER A 242 -10.69 -18.90 -4.49
N ALA A 243 -9.64 -19.72 -4.56
CA ALA A 243 -9.77 -21.15 -4.36
C ALA A 243 -10.48 -21.40 -3.02
N LYS A 244 -11.41 -22.38 -2.99
CA LYS A 244 -12.23 -22.76 -1.84
C LYS A 244 -11.38 -22.83 -0.55
N PRO A 245 -11.85 -22.25 0.57
CA PRO A 245 -11.09 -22.25 1.81
C PRO A 245 -11.21 -23.63 2.46
N ASN A 246 -10.23 -24.50 2.22
CA ASN A 246 -9.92 -25.53 3.21
C ASN A 246 -9.39 -24.83 4.48
N GLY A 247 -10.05 -25.12 5.60
CA GLY A 247 -10.02 -24.32 6.81
C GLY A 247 -8.64 -23.94 7.33
N ARG A 248 -8.37 -22.63 7.33
CA ARG A 248 -7.58 -21.86 8.32
C ARG A 248 -7.72 -20.39 7.92
N LYS A 249 -8.10 -19.50 8.85
CA LYS A 249 -8.08 -18.04 8.62
C LYS A 249 -6.65 -17.66 8.20
N LYS A 250 -6.44 -17.27 6.94
CA LYS A 250 -5.15 -16.72 6.48
C LYS A 250 -4.96 -15.37 7.19
N TYR A 251 -4.04 -15.31 8.14
CA TYR A 251 -3.62 -14.05 8.76
C TYR A 251 -2.61 -13.35 7.83
N GLY A 252 -2.82 -12.06 7.58
CA GLY A 252 -1.90 -11.16 6.87
C GLY A 252 -2.00 -11.24 5.33
N SER A 253 -2.24 -10.12 4.66
CA SER A 253 -1.97 -10.02 3.22
C SER A 253 -0.46 -10.04 2.97
N ILE A 254 -0.01 -10.44 1.78
CA ILE A 254 1.41 -10.39 1.40
C ILE A 254 1.99 -8.97 1.57
N TYR A 255 1.15 -7.95 1.32
CA TYR A 255 1.44 -6.54 1.58
C TYR A 255 1.66 -6.22 3.06
N GLN A 256 0.80 -6.75 3.95
CA GLN A 256 0.94 -6.58 5.39
C GLN A 256 2.22 -7.26 5.91
N TRP A 257 2.54 -8.44 5.39
CA TRP A 257 3.79 -9.14 5.72
C TRP A 257 5.00 -8.28 5.35
N TRP A 258 5.08 -7.82 4.10
CA TRP A 258 6.21 -7.01 3.63
C TRP A 258 6.30 -5.63 4.28
N SER A 259 5.18 -5.05 4.72
CA SER A 259 5.19 -3.82 5.52
C SER A 259 5.80 -4.05 6.91
N LEU A 260 5.57 -5.21 7.54
CA LEU A 260 6.21 -5.57 8.82
C LEU A 260 7.71 -5.83 8.64
N VAL A 261 8.10 -6.53 7.56
CA VAL A 261 9.51 -6.71 7.19
C VAL A 261 10.19 -5.35 7.00
N HIS A 262 9.56 -4.43 6.28
CA HIS A 262 10.09 -3.08 6.09
C HIS A 262 10.26 -2.32 7.41
N GLN A 263 9.27 -2.37 8.30
CA GLN A 263 9.36 -1.72 9.62
C GLN A 263 10.53 -2.25 10.44
N ASP A 264 10.74 -3.57 10.44
CA ASP A 264 11.88 -4.17 11.13
C ASP A 264 13.22 -3.73 10.52
N LEU A 265 13.33 -3.71 9.20
CA LEU A 265 14.54 -3.23 8.49
C LEU A 265 14.85 -1.77 8.82
N MET A 266 13.83 -0.91 8.87
CA MET A 266 14.00 0.49 9.23
C MET A 266 14.44 0.67 10.69
N LYS A 267 13.91 -0.12 11.64
CA LYS A 267 14.39 -0.12 13.04
C LYS A 267 15.86 -0.49 13.14
N ILE A 268 16.27 -1.53 12.39
CA ILE A 268 17.68 -1.93 12.31
C ILE A 268 18.52 -0.78 11.72
N GLY A 269 18.06 -0.13 10.64
CA GLY A 269 18.76 1.01 10.07
C GLY A 269 18.86 2.21 11.00
N ASP A 270 17.79 2.54 11.72
CA ASP A 270 17.74 3.65 12.66
C ASP A 270 18.70 3.45 13.84
N TYR A 271 18.88 2.19 14.28
CA TYR A 271 19.87 1.85 15.31
C TYR A 271 21.30 2.22 14.91
N TYR A 272 21.67 1.99 13.64
CA TYR A 272 23.02 2.29 13.16
C TYR A 272 23.18 3.72 12.64
N LEU A 273 22.09 4.49 12.50
CA LEU A 273 22.15 5.85 11.98
C LEU A 273 23.09 6.78 12.78
N PRO A 274 23.13 6.74 14.14
CA PRO A 274 24.11 7.50 14.93
C PRO A 274 25.57 7.10 14.68
N SER A 275 25.80 5.87 14.22
CA SER A 275 27.13 5.33 13.89
C SER A 275 27.53 5.56 12.42
N GLY A 276 26.79 6.40 11.70
CA GLY A 276 27.05 6.69 10.28
C GLY A 276 26.32 5.78 9.29
N GLY A 277 25.34 4.99 9.74
CA GLY A 277 24.54 4.10 8.91
C GLY A 277 24.96 2.63 9.01
N ILE A 278 24.40 1.79 8.13
CA ILE A 278 24.57 0.33 8.18
C ILE A 278 26.06 -0.05 8.11
N PRO A 279 26.52 -1.02 8.93
CA PRO A 279 27.90 -1.50 8.92
C PRO A 279 28.39 -1.98 7.55
N GLU A 280 29.68 -1.79 7.29
CA GLU A 280 30.34 -2.25 6.06
C GLU A 280 30.25 -3.78 5.90
N GLY A 281 30.20 -4.25 4.65
CA GLY A 281 29.96 -5.67 4.34
C GLY A 281 28.50 -6.13 4.47
N ARG A 282 27.62 -5.30 5.05
CA ARG A 282 26.17 -5.60 5.22
C ARG A 282 25.25 -4.54 4.60
N ARG A 283 25.81 -3.43 4.10
CA ARG A 283 25.07 -2.34 3.41
C ARG A 283 24.26 -2.85 2.23
N ASP A 284 24.85 -3.67 1.37
CA ASP A 284 24.21 -4.20 0.15
C ASP A 284 22.98 -5.04 0.47
N ILE A 285 23.13 -6.02 1.34
CA ILE A 285 22.06 -6.97 1.64
C ILE A 285 20.91 -6.27 2.37
N TRP A 286 21.22 -5.37 3.32
CA TRP A 286 20.20 -4.59 4.01
C TRP A 286 19.48 -3.66 3.03
N LEU A 287 20.21 -2.99 2.15
CA LEU A 287 19.64 -2.10 1.14
C LEU A 287 18.72 -2.90 0.22
N PHE A 288 19.22 -3.96 -0.41
CA PHE A 288 18.44 -4.84 -1.28
C PHE A 288 17.11 -5.27 -0.64
N LEU A 289 17.13 -5.76 0.61
CA LEU A 289 15.93 -6.20 1.31
C LEU A 289 14.97 -5.03 1.62
N THR A 290 15.51 -3.86 1.95
CA THR A 290 14.71 -2.66 2.24
C THR A 290 14.03 -2.17 0.98
N LEU A 291 14.76 -2.06 -0.13
CA LEU A 291 14.21 -1.67 -1.42
C LEU A 291 13.19 -2.70 -1.94
N LEU A 292 13.47 -3.98 -1.77
CA LEU A 292 12.55 -5.07 -2.09
C LEU A 292 11.24 -4.91 -1.31
N SER A 293 11.33 -4.71 0.01
CA SER A 293 10.14 -4.58 0.84
C SER A 293 9.24 -3.41 0.39
N LEU A 294 9.82 -2.26 0.02
CA LEU A 294 9.10 -1.11 -0.53
C LEU A 294 8.31 -1.45 -1.81
N SER A 295 8.87 -2.27 -2.70
CA SER A 295 8.22 -2.64 -3.97
C SER A 295 6.86 -3.35 -3.80
N TRP A 296 6.57 -3.84 -2.59
CA TRP A 296 5.30 -4.47 -2.29
C TRP A 296 4.19 -3.47 -2.03
N PHE A 297 4.47 -2.29 -1.47
CA PHE A 297 3.42 -1.35 -1.02
C PHE A 297 3.63 0.11 -1.46
N VAL A 298 4.68 0.41 -2.22
CA VAL A 298 4.88 1.71 -2.88
C VAL A 298 4.58 1.57 -4.38
N PRO A 299 3.82 2.50 -4.99
CA PRO A 299 3.58 2.49 -6.44
C PRO A 299 4.89 2.65 -7.25
N ALA A 300 5.08 1.88 -8.33
CA ALA A 300 6.34 1.83 -9.08
C ALA A 300 6.88 3.21 -9.49
N ALA A 301 5.99 4.15 -9.86
CA ALA A 301 6.35 5.53 -10.21
C ALA A 301 7.09 6.29 -9.09
N ARG A 302 6.83 5.96 -7.82
CA ARG A 302 7.50 6.58 -6.65
C ARG A 302 8.54 5.69 -5.98
N VAL A 303 8.58 4.41 -6.34
CA VAL A 303 9.54 3.43 -5.79
C VAL A 303 10.97 3.92 -5.99
N LYS A 304 11.32 4.42 -7.19
CA LYS A 304 12.69 4.88 -7.51
C LYS A 304 13.16 6.01 -6.59
N SER A 305 12.36 7.06 -6.40
CA SER A 305 12.74 8.20 -5.57
C SER A 305 12.84 7.84 -4.09
N GLU A 306 11.95 6.99 -3.58
CA GLU A 306 11.99 6.55 -2.18
C GLU A 306 13.19 5.63 -1.92
N MET A 307 13.48 4.73 -2.86
CA MET A 307 14.66 3.87 -2.81
C MET A 307 15.97 4.67 -2.72
N LEU A 308 16.11 5.73 -3.53
CA LEU A 308 17.30 6.60 -3.50
C LEU A 308 17.44 7.38 -2.18
N LYS A 309 16.33 7.84 -1.60
CA LYS A 309 16.35 8.53 -0.30
C LYS A 309 16.84 7.61 0.82
N ILE A 310 16.34 6.38 0.86
CA ILE A 310 16.77 5.38 1.84
C ILE A 310 18.26 5.06 1.67
N ALA A 311 18.69 4.81 0.44
CA ALA A 311 20.08 4.49 0.16
C ALA A 311 21.03 5.61 0.63
N ARG A 312 20.71 6.87 0.31
CA ARG A 312 21.51 8.03 0.74
C ARG A 312 21.61 8.16 2.25
N ARG A 313 20.52 7.84 2.96
CA ARG A 313 20.43 8.03 4.41
C ARG A 313 21.13 6.94 5.21
N TYR A 314 20.99 5.68 4.81
CA TYR A 314 21.40 4.53 5.63
C TYR A 314 22.67 3.85 5.11
N THR A 315 23.04 4.06 3.85
CA THR A 315 24.23 3.42 3.25
C THR A 315 25.10 4.47 2.54
N PRO A 316 25.62 5.48 3.26
CA PRO A 316 26.56 6.43 2.67
C PRO A 316 27.79 5.68 2.15
N GLY A 317 28.30 6.09 0.98
CA GLY A 317 29.44 5.44 0.30
C GLY A 317 29.07 4.35 -0.71
N LEU A 318 27.83 3.82 -0.68
CA LEU A 318 27.40 2.76 -1.62
C LEU A 318 26.71 3.29 -2.89
N MET A 319 26.65 4.63 -3.06
CA MET A 319 25.76 5.28 -4.04
C MET A 319 25.97 4.84 -5.50
N ASN A 320 27.20 4.45 -5.86
CA ASN A 320 27.54 4.01 -7.20
C ASN A 320 26.89 2.65 -7.55
N ASP A 321 26.66 1.78 -6.56
CA ASP A 321 26.08 0.44 -6.76
C ASP A 321 24.56 0.37 -6.50
N VAL A 322 23.98 1.43 -5.94
CA VAL A 322 22.53 1.51 -5.64
C VAL A 322 21.67 1.28 -6.88
N GLN A 323 22.06 1.87 -8.01
CA GLN A 323 21.30 1.72 -9.26
C GLN A 323 21.24 0.26 -9.72
N ARG A 324 22.35 -0.47 -9.60
CA ARG A 324 22.43 -1.89 -9.96
C ARG A 324 21.47 -2.73 -9.11
N GLN A 325 21.36 -2.44 -7.82
CA GLN A 325 20.43 -3.16 -6.93
C GLN A 325 18.97 -2.79 -7.13
N MET A 326 18.69 -1.52 -7.48
CA MET A 326 17.33 -1.03 -7.72
C MET A 326 16.70 -1.64 -8.97
N LEU A 327 17.47 -1.77 -10.06
CA LEU A 327 16.93 -2.13 -11.38
C LEU A 327 16.14 -3.46 -11.40
N PRO A 328 16.63 -4.59 -10.84
CA PRO A 328 15.86 -5.83 -10.82
C PRO A 328 14.56 -5.74 -10.01
N ILE A 329 14.57 -4.95 -8.94
CA ILE A 329 13.40 -4.76 -8.07
C ILE A 329 12.34 -3.94 -8.80
N ILE A 330 12.74 -2.84 -9.44
CA ILE A 330 11.84 -1.98 -10.23
C ILE A 330 11.22 -2.78 -11.37
N LYS A 331 12.03 -3.48 -12.17
CA LYS A 331 11.53 -4.31 -13.29
C LYS A 331 10.45 -5.31 -12.85
N ARG A 332 10.68 -5.99 -11.73
CA ARG A 332 9.72 -6.95 -11.17
C ARG A 332 8.47 -6.29 -10.59
N ALA A 333 8.61 -5.11 -10.00
CA ALA A 333 7.48 -4.33 -9.51
C ALA A 333 6.58 -3.86 -10.66
N GLU A 334 7.16 -3.36 -11.74
CA GLU A 334 6.44 -2.96 -12.95
C GLU A 334 5.77 -4.17 -13.64
N ALA A 335 6.45 -5.31 -13.75
CA ALA A 335 5.86 -6.55 -14.25
C ALA A 335 4.63 -6.98 -13.43
N SER A 336 4.72 -6.90 -12.11
CA SER A 336 3.58 -7.18 -11.22
C SER A 336 2.42 -6.21 -11.45
N MET A 337 2.71 -4.92 -11.67
CA MET A 337 1.69 -3.91 -11.98
C MET A 337 1.00 -4.16 -13.32
N ARG A 338 1.73 -4.69 -14.32
CA ARG A 338 1.16 -5.12 -15.61
C ARG A 338 0.37 -6.43 -15.50
N GLY A 339 0.29 -7.03 -14.31
CA GLY A 339 -0.44 -8.27 -14.07
C GLY A 339 0.32 -9.54 -14.48
N GLU A 340 1.59 -9.40 -14.86
CA GLU A 340 2.42 -10.53 -15.27
C GLU A 340 2.60 -11.55 -14.14
N LYS A 341 2.86 -12.79 -14.53
CA LYS A 341 3.13 -13.90 -13.61
C LYS A 341 4.35 -14.67 -14.08
N ILE A 342 5.10 -15.20 -13.13
CA ILE A 342 6.24 -16.09 -13.41
C ILE A 342 5.95 -17.49 -12.90
N ILE A 343 6.57 -18.48 -13.53
CA ILE A 343 6.53 -19.86 -13.06
C ILE A 343 7.72 -20.06 -12.12
N PHE A 344 7.44 -20.41 -10.86
CA PHE A 344 8.45 -20.71 -9.86
C PHE A 344 8.07 -22.00 -9.13
N ASN A 345 8.94 -23.01 -9.16
CA ASN A 345 8.68 -24.36 -8.64
C ASN A 345 7.33 -24.93 -9.11
N GLY A 346 7.06 -24.82 -10.42
CA GLY A 346 5.82 -25.32 -11.04
C GLY A 346 4.56 -24.55 -10.67
N LYS A 347 4.67 -23.37 -10.02
CA LYS A 347 3.53 -22.55 -9.61
C LYS A 347 3.60 -21.16 -10.22
N THR A 348 2.44 -20.68 -10.68
CA THR A 348 2.25 -19.31 -11.16
C THR A 348 2.25 -18.36 -9.96
N VAL A 349 3.25 -17.48 -9.87
CA VAL A 349 3.43 -16.55 -8.76
C VAL A 349 3.66 -15.11 -9.25
N ASP A 350 3.56 -14.15 -8.33
CA ASP A 350 3.92 -12.76 -8.57
C ASP A 350 5.43 -12.63 -8.92
N PRO A 351 5.81 -11.80 -9.90
CA PRO A 351 7.21 -11.64 -10.31
C PRO A 351 8.11 -11.01 -9.25
N ARG A 352 7.57 -10.29 -8.25
CA ARG A 352 8.36 -9.70 -7.16
C ARG A 352 8.95 -10.78 -6.27
N TYR A 353 10.15 -10.53 -5.73
CA TYR A 353 10.82 -11.48 -4.85
C TYR A 353 10.00 -11.76 -3.59
N GLN A 354 9.95 -13.03 -3.20
CA GLN A 354 9.26 -13.52 -2.02
C GLN A 354 10.21 -14.38 -1.20
N PHE A 355 10.66 -13.87 -0.05
CA PHE A 355 11.53 -14.58 0.85
C PHE A 355 10.77 -15.09 2.07
N LYS A 356 11.20 -16.25 2.56
CA LYS A 356 10.74 -16.77 3.84
C LYS A 356 11.36 -15.95 4.97
N ARG A 357 10.70 -15.93 6.13
CA ARG A 357 11.25 -15.25 7.32
C ARG A 357 12.64 -15.78 7.67
N GLU A 358 12.80 -17.09 7.62
CA GLU A 358 14.04 -17.78 7.97
C GLU A 358 15.20 -17.24 7.12
N THR A 359 15.00 -17.17 5.80
CA THR A 359 15.95 -16.56 4.85
C THR A 359 16.25 -15.10 5.15
N LEU A 360 15.22 -14.28 5.44
CA LEU A 360 15.42 -12.87 5.77
C LEU A 360 16.26 -12.70 7.04
N PHE A 361 16.00 -13.51 8.06
CA PHE A 361 16.73 -13.48 9.32
C PHE A 361 18.18 -13.96 9.12
N GLU A 362 18.39 -15.10 8.43
CA GLU A 362 19.72 -15.65 8.13
C GLU A 362 20.63 -14.62 7.45
N TRP A 363 20.10 -13.80 6.53
CA TRP A 363 20.87 -12.82 5.77
C TRP A 363 21.28 -11.57 6.54
N ILE A 364 20.56 -11.20 7.60
CA ILE A 364 20.82 -9.93 8.32
C ILE A 364 21.03 -10.11 9.83
N GLN A 365 20.93 -11.31 10.38
CA GLN A 365 21.03 -11.58 11.82
C GLN A 365 22.26 -10.95 12.49
N GLU A 366 23.39 -10.86 11.79
CA GLU A 366 24.63 -10.27 12.33
C GLU A 366 24.53 -8.76 12.62
N ILE A 367 23.62 -8.07 11.94
CA ILE A 367 23.34 -6.64 12.17
C ILE A 367 22.05 -6.45 12.96
N ILE A 368 21.52 -7.48 13.62
CA ILE A 368 20.37 -7.34 14.51
C ILE A 368 20.91 -7.23 15.95
N PRO A 369 20.85 -6.04 16.57
CA PRO A 369 21.22 -5.88 17.98
C PRO A 369 20.32 -6.72 18.89
N ALA A 370 20.88 -7.26 19.96
CA ALA A 370 20.17 -8.14 20.89
C ALA A 370 18.96 -7.42 21.53
N GLU A 371 19.13 -6.14 21.88
CA GLU A 371 18.13 -5.26 22.44
C GLU A 371 16.91 -5.06 21.51
N LEU A 372 17.14 -5.01 20.20
CA LEU A 372 16.08 -4.82 19.21
C LEU A 372 15.25 -6.08 18.96
N GLN A 373 15.77 -7.28 19.26
CA GLN A 373 15.07 -8.53 18.95
C GLN A 373 13.67 -8.60 19.56
N SER A 374 13.50 -8.05 20.77
CA SER A 374 12.21 -7.99 21.47
C SER A 374 11.18 -7.13 20.74
N GLU A 375 11.64 -6.16 19.95
CA GLU A 375 10.81 -5.19 19.23
C GLU A 375 10.50 -5.56 17.78
N LEU A 376 11.31 -6.43 17.16
CA LEU A 376 11.11 -6.90 15.80
C LEU A 376 9.90 -7.81 15.70
N ARG A 377 9.15 -7.76 14.60
CA ARG A 377 7.88 -8.47 14.43
C ARG A 377 7.92 -9.56 13.36
N ALA A 378 8.58 -9.29 12.25
CA ALA A 378 8.72 -10.15 11.09
C ALA A 378 10.07 -10.86 11.08
N ILE A 379 11.18 -10.12 11.20
CA ILE A 379 12.55 -10.65 11.10
C ILE A 379 13.04 -11.05 12.50
N ILE A 380 12.55 -12.21 12.96
CA ILE A 380 12.86 -12.76 14.28
C ILE A 380 13.41 -14.19 14.17
N PRO A 381 14.16 -14.68 15.16
CA PRO A 381 14.61 -16.08 15.20
C PRO A 381 13.46 -17.08 15.40
N ASN A 382 13.71 -18.35 15.07
CA ASN A 382 12.72 -19.45 15.15
C ASN A 382 12.19 -19.65 16.58
N GLU A 383 13.09 -19.52 17.53
CA GLU A 383 12.91 -19.70 18.96
C GLU A 383 11.92 -18.65 19.48
N LEU A 384 12.19 -17.37 19.18
CA LEU A 384 11.34 -16.25 19.58
C LEU A 384 9.95 -16.30 18.95
N ARG A 385 9.85 -16.72 17.68
CA ARG A 385 8.56 -16.96 17.03
C ARG A 385 7.75 -18.03 17.76
N THR A 386 8.41 -19.12 18.13
CA THR A 386 7.79 -20.26 18.83
C THR A 386 7.33 -19.85 20.22
N GLN A 387 8.16 -19.10 20.95
CA GLN A 387 7.83 -18.55 22.26
C GLN A 387 6.60 -17.64 22.19
N ARG A 388 6.62 -16.60 21.33
CA ARG A 388 5.49 -15.68 21.16
C ARG A 388 4.21 -16.37 20.70
N ARG A 389 4.33 -17.48 19.97
CA ARG A 389 3.17 -18.31 19.61
C ARG A 389 2.62 -19.03 20.85
N LYS A 390 3.48 -19.67 21.65
CA LYS A 390 3.09 -20.34 22.90
C LYS A 390 2.41 -19.36 23.85
N GLU A 391 2.97 -18.16 24.05
CA GLU A 391 2.39 -17.10 24.88
C GLU A 391 1.02 -16.65 24.38
N ARG A 392 0.87 -16.43 23.07
CA ARG A 392 -0.42 -16.07 22.46
C ARG A 392 -1.46 -17.18 22.60
N ASP A 393 -1.04 -18.44 22.50
CA ASP A 393 -1.92 -19.60 22.67
C ASP A 393 -2.30 -19.82 24.14
N LYS A 394 -1.41 -19.49 25.10
CA LYS A 394 -1.72 -19.43 26.55
C LYS A 394 -2.67 -18.29 26.91
N ALA A 395 -2.50 -17.12 26.29
CA ALA A 395 -3.33 -15.93 26.53
C ALA A 395 -4.72 -16.01 25.88
N ARG A 396 -4.97 -17.02 25.04
CA ARG A 396 -6.31 -17.28 24.52
C ARG A 396 -7.15 -17.93 25.62
N PRO A 397 -8.43 -17.53 25.80
CA PRO A 397 -9.35 -18.24 26.67
C PRO A 397 -9.33 -19.73 26.33
N PRO A 398 -9.35 -20.63 27.34
CA PRO A 398 -9.50 -22.05 27.09
C PRO A 398 -10.71 -22.24 26.18
N ARG A 399 -10.48 -22.71 24.95
CA ARG A 399 -11.58 -23.12 24.10
C ARG A 399 -12.14 -24.38 24.71
N ASP A 400 -13.30 -24.26 25.33
CA ASP A 400 -14.08 -25.41 25.76
C ASP A 400 -14.60 -26.13 24.52
N ARG A 401 -13.81 -27.10 24.05
CA ARG A 401 -14.08 -27.86 22.82
C ARG A 401 -15.34 -28.74 22.97
N MET A 402 -15.79 -29.00 24.20
CA MET A 402 -17.07 -29.66 24.48
C MET A 402 -18.24 -28.71 24.22
N LYS A 403 -18.18 -27.46 24.71
CA LYS A 403 -19.19 -26.42 24.40
C LYS A 403 -19.26 -26.05 22.91
N GLU A 404 -18.14 -26.13 22.16
CA GLU A 404 -18.10 -25.90 20.70
C GLU A 404 -18.68 -27.08 19.87
N GLY A 405 -19.21 -28.15 20.49
CA GLY A 405 -19.92 -29.24 19.82
C GLY A 405 -19.03 -30.18 18.96
N ARG A 406 -17.70 -30.02 18.99
CA ARG A 406 -16.78 -30.82 18.17
C ARG A 406 -16.62 -32.27 18.61
N TYR A 407 -17.07 -32.61 19.83
CA TYR A 407 -16.96 -33.94 20.43
C TYR A 407 -18.32 -34.60 20.69
N GLN A 408 -19.43 -34.10 20.15
CA GLN A 408 -20.72 -34.79 20.28
C GLN A 408 -20.80 -36.08 19.45
N ASP A 409 -19.86 -36.31 18.53
CA ASP A 409 -19.95 -37.40 17.57
C ASP A 409 -18.56 -37.99 17.29
N ARG A 410 -18.40 -39.29 17.55
CA ARG A 410 -17.13 -40.03 17.37
C ARG A 410 -17.18 -40.86 16.08
N TYR A 411 -16.05 -41.04 15.42
CA TYR A 411 -15.94 -42.04 14.36
C TYR A 411 -15.88 -43.45 14.97
N THR A 412 -16.64 -44.36 14.40
CA THR A 412 -16.52 -45.80 14.64
C THR A 412 -15.26 -46.31 13.96
N LYS A 413 -14.79 -47.51 14.37
CA LYS A 413 -13.63 -48.18 13.74
C LYS A 413 -13.87 -48.47 12.24
N ASP A 414 -15.12 -48.40 11.80
CA ASP A 414 -15.55 -48.67 10.41
C ASP A 414 -15.66 -47.39 9.55
N GLY A 415 -15.07 -46.28 10.01
CA GLY A 415 -14.97 -45.04 9.23
C GLY A 415 -16.26 -44.22 9.11
N VAL A 416 -17.27 -44.49 9.94
CA VAL A 416 -18.56 -43.76 9.97
C VAL A 416 -18.73 -43.09 11.32
N ARG A 417 -19.38 -41.92 11.37
CA ARG A 417 -19.69 -41.30 12.66
C ARG A 417 -20.82 -42.05 13.38
N GLU A 418 -20.80 -42.12 14.70
CA GLU A 418 -21.80 -42.83 15.51
C GLU A 418 -23.22 -42.34 15.18
N SER A 419 -23.41 -41.03 15.04
CA SER A 419 -24.69 -40.41 14.65
C SER A 419 -25.22 -40.83 13.26
N ASN A 420 -24.39 -41.45 12.44
CA ASN A 420 -24.69 -41.82 11.06
C ASN A 420 -24.83 -43.33 10.84
N ARG A 421 -24.79 -44.16 11.90
CA ARG A 421 -24.93 -45.63 11.76
C ARG A 421 -26.26 -46.03 11.13
N GLU A 422 -27.37 -45.48 11.62
CA GLU A 422 -28.71 -45.79 11.10
C GLU A 422 -28.88 -45.32 9.66
N LYS A 423 -28.40 -44.11 9.35
CA LYS A 423 -28.40 -43.58 7.97
C LYS A 423 -27.55 -44.43 7.03
N ARG A 424 -26.45 -45.02 7.50
CA ARG A 424 -25.62 -45.96 6.72
C ARG A 424 -26.41 -47.22 6.36
N GLU A 425 -27.14 -47.78 7.31
CA GLU A 425 -27.93 -48.99 7.10
C GLU A 425 -29.10 -48.74 6.15
N GLN A 426 -29.83 -47.65 6.36
CA GLN A 426 -30.88 -47.20 5.44
C GLN A 426 -30.33 -46.93 4.04
N ALA A 427 -29.16 -46.31 3.91
CA ALA A 427 -28.52 -46.08 2.61
C ALA A 427 -28.17 -47.39 1.89
N ARG A 428 -27.80 -48.45 2.62
CA ARG A 428 -27.51 -49.78 2.05
C ARG A 428 -28.78 -50.51 1.61
N GLN A 429 -29.83 -50.44 2.42
CA GLN A 429 -31.14 -51.02 2.08
C GLN A 429 -31.73 -50.34 0.84
N MET A 430 -31.84 -49.01 0.85
CA MET A 430 -32.32 -48.25 -0.32
C MET A 430 -31.47 -48.50 -1.57
N ARG A 431 -30.17 -48.79 -1.39
CA ARG A 431 -29.29 -49.16 -2.51
C ARG A 431 -29.57 -50.57 -3.03
N ALA A 432 -29.83 -51.53 -2.14
CA ALA A 432 -30.25 -52.88 -2.50
C ALA A 432 -31.61 -52.87 -3.21
N ASP A 433 -32.50 -51.96 -2.84
CA ASP A 433 -33.80 -51.70 -3.48
C ASP A 433 -33.67 -50.98 -4.85
N GLY A 434 -32.45 -50.81 -5.36
CA GLY A 434 -32.17 -50.27 -6.69
C GLY A 434 -32.16 -48.74 -6.78
N MET A 435 -32.29 -48.01 -5.66
CA MET A 435 -32.28 -46.55 -5.70
C MET A 435 -30.90 -45.98 -6.10
N SER A 436 -30.93 -44.85 -6.81
CA SER A 436 -29.70 -44.15 -7.21
C SER A 436 -29.03 -43.44 -6.02
N LEU A 437 -27.70 -43.30 -6.06
CA LEU A 437 -26.93 -42.59 -5.01
C LEU A 437 -27.43 -41.16 -4.77
N ARG A 438 -27.97 -40.50 -5.80
CA ARG A 438 -28.56 -39.15 -5.69
C ARG A 438 -29.92 -39.16 -4.98
N ALA A 439 -30.76 -40.16 -5.26
CA ALA A 439 -32.06 -40.31 -4.60
C ALA A 439 -31.88 -40.61 -3.11
N ILE A 440 -30.96 -41.52 -2.78
CA ILE A 440 -30.62 -41.88 -1.38
C ILE A 440 -30.04 -40.68 -0.64
N ALA A 441 -29.12 -39.94 -1.27
CA ALA A 441 -28.52 -38.72 -0.69
C ALA A 441 -29.58 -37.67 -0.35
N LYS A 442 -30.57 -37.48 -1.24
CA LYS A 442 -31.68 -36.57 -1.03
C LYS A 442 -32.64 -37.07 0.06
N GLY A 443 -32.90 -38.38 0.14
CA GLY A 443 -33.79 -38.97 1.15
C GLY A 443 -33.23 -38.95 2.57
N LEU A 444 -31.91 -39.07 2.73
CA LEU A 444 -31.25 -39.14 4.04
C LEU A 444 -30.61 -37.81 4.50
N ASP A 445 -30.75 -36.76 3.70
CA ASP A 445 -30.12 -35.44 3.87
C ASP A 445 -28.60 -35.54 4.12
N VAL A 446 -27.91 -36.23 3.20
CA VAL A 446 -26.45 -36.41 3.24
C VAL A 446 -25.85 -36.26 1.85
N SER A 447 -24.55 -35.98 1.77
CA SER A 447 -23.89 -35.86 0.46
C SER A 447 -23.85 -37.19 -0.29
N SER A 448 -23.96 -37.17 -1.62
CA SER A 448 -23.83 -38.38 -2.46
C SER A 448 -22.47 -39.08 -2.28
N ARG A 449 -21.44 -38.35 -1.86
CA ARG A 449 -20.14 -38.92 -1.49
C ARG A 449 -20.21 -39.73 -0.20
N CYS A 450 -20.98 -39.30 0.79
CA CYS A 450 -21.21 -40.09 2.02
C CYS A 450 -21.94 -41.39 1.69
N VAL A 451 -22.99 -41.33 0.86
CA VAL A 451 -23.73 -42.52 0.42
C VAL A 451 -22.82 -43.49 -0.32
N ALA A 452 -22.02 -43.01 -1.29
CA ALA A 452 -21.08 -43.86 -2.02
C ALA A 452 -20.06 -44.57 -1.10
N LEU A 453 -19.58 -43.89 -0.06
CA LEU A 453 -18.70 -44.47 0.96
C LEU A 453 -19.43 -45.50 1.83
N TRP A 454 -20.70 -45.27 2.17
CA TRP A 454 -21.51 -46.15 3.01
C TRP A 454 -21.95 -47.43 2.30
N THR A 455 -22.21 -47.34 1.00
CA THR A 455 -22.64 -48.45 0.14
C THR A 455 -21.50 -49.13 -0.61
N GLY A 456 -20.24 -48.72 -0.39
CA GLY A 456 -19.06 -49.35 -1.01
C GLY A 456 -18.89 -49.07 -2.51
N CYS A 457 -19.53 -48.05 -3.06
CA CYS A 457 -19.48 -47.71 -4.49
C CYS A 457 -18.33 -46.76 -4.87
N VAL A 458 -17.30 -46.62 -4.04
CA VAL A 458 -16.13 -45.81 -4.38
C VAL A 458 -15.18 -46.67 -5.21
N GLY A 459 -14.99 -46.29 -6.48
CA GLY A 459 -13.96 -46.89 -7.33
C GLY A 459 -12.60 -46.80 -6.65
N THR A 460 -11.90 -47.93 -6.65
CA THR A 460 -10.50 -48.06 -6.23
C THR A 460 -9.64 -46.98 -6.91
N PRO A 461 -8.76 -46.27 -6.19
CA PRO A 461 -7.71 -45.49 -6.84
C PRO A 461 -6.77 -46.45 -7.59
N PRO A 462 -6.20 -46.08 -8.76
CA PRO A 462 -5.23 -46.92 -9.44
C PRO A 462 -3.93 -46.88 -8.63
N SER A 463 -3.69 -47.91 -7.81
CA SER A 463 -2.41 -48.14 -7.16
C SER A 463 -2.33 -49.61 -6.73
N LEU A 464 -1.38 -50.32 -7.34
CA LEU A 464 -0.93 -51.69 -7.05
C LEU A 464 -1.77 -52.81 -7.68
N MET A 465 -1.59 -53.02 -8.98
CA MET A 465 -1.59 -54.37 -9.55
C MET A 465 -0.12 -54.78 -9.77
N PRO A 466 0.28 -56.01 -9.41
CA PRO A 466 1.64 -56.50 -9.62
C PRO A 466 1.91 -56.74 -11.11
N VAL A 467 3.15 -56.46 -11.52
CA VAL A 467 3.68 -56.69 -12.86
C VAL A 467 3.72 -58.21 -13.14
N PRO A 468 3.16 -58.71 -14.25
CA PRO A 468 3.41 -60.07 -14.69
C PRO A 468 4.75 -60.13 -15.43
N THR A 469 5.63 -61.01 -14.95
CA THR A 469 6.91 -61.39 -15.54
C THR A 469 6.74 -62.46 -16.64
N GLY A 470 7.38 -62.27 -17.80
CA GLY A 470 7.91 -63.38 -18.63
C GLY A 470 7.30 -63.67 -20.02
N SER A 471 8.00 -63.20 -21.08
CA SER A 471 8.31 -63.70 -22.46
C SER A 471 7.83 -65.08 -23.00
N PRO A 472 8.01 -65.45 -24.30
CA PRO A 472 8.30 -64.67 -25.54
C PRO A 472 7.57 -65.10 -26.87
N ARG A 473 7.70 -64.26 -27.91
CA ARG A 473 7.81 -64.52 -29.39
C ARG A 473 6.61 -64.79 -30.34
N ALA A 474 6.87 -64.32 -31.58
CA ALA A 474 6.27 -64.52 -32.93
C ALA A 474 5.03 -63.65 -33.28
N GLY A 475 4.90 -62.96 -34.42
CA GLY A 475 5.72 -62.76 -35.63
C GLY A 475 5.05 -61.71 -36.57
N ASN A 476 5.90 -61.03 -37.37
CA ASN A 476 5.76 -60.05 -38.48
C ASN A 476 4.65 -60.26 -39.55
N PRO A 477 4.54 -59.45 -40.66
CA PRO A 477 5.06 -58.09 -41.03
C PRO A 477 4.03 -57.17 -41.78
N LEU A 478 4.53 -56.06 -42.36
CA LEU A 478 4.15 -55.29 -43.59
C LEU A 478 4.12 -53.77 -43.27
N ASP A 479 4.72 -52.82 -43.99
CA ASP A 479 5.59 -52.79 -45.18
C ASP A 479 6.19 -51.36 -45.28
N ASN A 480 7.42 -51.26 -45.81
CA ASN A 480 8.00 -50.24 -46.71
C ASN A 480 7.90 -48.73 -46.35
N ASP A 481 8.93 -47.88 -46.44
CA ASP A 481 10.04 -47.84 -47.41
C ASP A 481 11.29 -47.11 -46.88
N CYS A 482 12.42 -47.56 -47.42
CA CYS A 482 13.79 -47.04 -47.34
C CYS A 482 13.90 -45.72 -48.14
N VAL A 483 14.84 -44.79 -47.92
CA VAL A 483 16.22 -44.72 -48.48
C VAL A 483 16.86 -43.46 -47.84
N GLN A 484 17.93 -43.49 -47.02
CA GLN A 484 19.37 -43.74 -47.22
C GLN A 484 20.20 -42.73 -48.06
N GLY A 485 21.33 -42.30 -47.47
CA GLY A 485 22.52 -41.68 -48.12
C GLY A 485 22.84 -40.28 -47.58
N ARG A 486 23.79 -39.99 -46.66
CA ARG A 486 25.20 -40.35 -46.42
C ARG A 486 26.23 -39.56 -47.27
N MET A 487 27.19 -38.93 -46.55
CA MET A 487 28.55 -38.48 -46.97
C MET A 487 28.59 -37.28 -47.96
N ASP A 488 29.58 -36.38 -48.01
CA ASP A 488 30.87 -36.24 -47.33
C ASP A 488 31.38 -34.78 -47.42
N ARG A 489 32.49 -34.51 -46.72
CA ARG A 489 33.28 -33.28 -46.74
C ARG A 489 33.84 -32.93 -48.13
N THR A 490 33.90 -31.64 -48.51
CA THR A 490 35.15 -31.01 -48.98
C THR A 490 35.04 -29.48 -49.14
N SER A 491 36.14 -28.84 -48.77
CA SER A 491 36.60 -27.46 -48.92
C SER A 491 36.68 -26.95 -50.37
N VAL A 492 36.34 -25.67 -50.61
CA VAL A 492 37.06 -24.75 -51.54
C VAL A 492 36.82 -23.29 -51.12
N VAL A 493 37.90 -22.50 -51.01
CA VAL A 493 37.94 -21.02 -50.95
C VAL A 493 38.38 -20.52 -52.33
N PRO A 494 37.76 -19.47 -52.92
CA PRO A 494 38.46 -18.17 -53.13
C PRO A 494 37.53 -16.94 -52.90
N VAL A 495 37.93 -15.88 -52.18
CA VAL A 495 38.72 -14.68 -52.59
C VAL A 495 37.92 -13.63 -53.40
N LEU A 496 37.80 -12.42 -52.79
CA LEU A 496 37.51 -11.06 -53.33
C LEU A 496 36.11 -10.82 -53.93
N SER A 497 35.37 -9.73 -53.71
CA SER A 497 35.65 -8.35 -53.30
C SER A 497 34.32 -7.62 -52.99
N GLY A 498 34.38 -6.44 -52.36
CA GLY A 498 33.45 -5.35 -52.67
C GLY A 498 32.28 -5.06 -51.70
N ALA A 499 32.47 -3.98 -50.94
CA ALA A 499 31.50 -2.91 -50.71
C ALA A 499 30.22 -3.16 -49.87
N SER A 500 30.21 -2.46 -48.73
CA SER A 500 29.16 -1.56 -48.23
C SER A 500 27.73 -2.06 -47.99
N GLY A 501 27.20 -1.66 -46.83
CA GLY A 501 25.78 -1.42 -46.63
C GLY A 501 25.14 -2.38 -45.65
N GLY A 502 24.80 -1.86 -44.47
CA GLY A 502 24.20 -2.62 -43.40
C GLY A 502 22.75 -3.03 -43.66
N LEU A 503 22.28 -3.98 -42.86
CA LEU A 503 20.91 -4.11 -42.38
C LEU A 503 20.97 -5.02 -41.14
N VAL A 504 20.40 -4.61 -40.01
CA VAL A 504 19.17 -5.19 -39.43
C VAL A 504 19.19 -6.71 -39.33
N VAL A 505 19.17 -7.25 -38.10
CA VAL A 505 18.44 -8.49 -37.79
C VAL A 505 17.88 -8.43 -36.36
N GLU A 506 16.55 -8.50 -36.30
CA GLU A 506 15.74 -8.92 -35.17
C GLU A 506 15.78 -10.45 -34.98
N SER A 507 15.51 -10.86 -33.74
CA SER A 507 14.79 -12.08 -33.33
C SER A 507 15.58 -13.38 -33.04
N ASN A 508 15.55 -13.70 -31.74
CA ASN A 508 15.01 -14.92 -31.14
C ASN A 508 15.65 -16.30 -31.39
N CYS A 509 16.26 -16.78 -30.31
CA CYS A 509 15.80 -17.91 -29.48
C CYS A 509 16.48 -19.29 -29.62
N LEU A 510 16.63 -19.87 -28.42
CA LEU A 510 16.91 -21.27 -28.03
C LEU A 510 18.41 -21.61 -27.96
N GLY A 511 18.93 -22.20 -26.88
CA GLY A 511 18.30 -22.75 -25.68
C GLY A 511 19.37 -23.29 -24.72
N GLU A 512 18.88 -23.85 -23.60
CA GLU A 512 19.59 -24.77 -22.69
C GLU A 512 20.72 -24.16 -21.84
N SER A 513 21.11 -24.70 -20.70
CA SER A 513 20.46 -25.29 -19.52
C SER A 513 21.59 -25.39 -18.49
N GLU A 514 21.23 -25.39 -17.20
CA GLU A 514 22.04 -25.87 -16.07
C GLU A 514 23.08 -24.96 -15.37
N ARG A 515 22.86 -24.89 -14.04
CA ARG A 515 23.82 -24.83 -12.90
C ARG A 515 25.12 -24.05 -13.07
N PHE A 516 25.34 -23.05 -12.22
CA PHE A 516 26.49 -22.85 -11.32
C PHE A 516 26.07 -21.73 -10.33
N GLY A 517 26.17 -21.83 -9.01
CA GLY A 517 27.38 -22.13 -8.25
C GLY A 517 28.19 -20.84 -8.06
N LEU A 518 27.64 -19.81 -7.40
CA LEU A 518 28.38 -18.57 -7.11
C LEU A 518 29.33 -18.81 -5.94
N VAL A 519 30.61 -19.05 -6.27
CA VAL A 519 31.76 -18.95 -5.37
C VAL A 519 32.28 -17.52 -5.42
N PHE A 520 32.45 -16.89 -4.26
CA PHE A 520 33.17 -15.61 -4.12
C PHE A 520 34.67 -15.88 -4.01
N PRO A 521 35.55 -15.20 -4.77
CA PRO A 521 36.98 -15.26 -4.51
C PRO A 521 37.34 -14.32 -3.35
N VAL A 522 37.83 -14.90 -2.27
CA VAL A 522 38.69 -14.22 -1.28
C VAL A 522 40.11 -14.31 -1.84
N SER A 523 40.79 -13.16 -1.97
CA SER A 523 42.21 -13.12 -2.31
C SER A 523 42.96 -12.51 -1.13
N SER A 524 43.85 -13.30 -0.54
CA SER A 524 44.86 -12.90 0.42
C SER A 524 46.16 -13.66 0.11
N HIS A 525 47.25 -12.92 -0.13
CA HIS A 525 48.69 -13.23 0.03
C HIS A 525 49.47 -12.26 -0.90
N CYS A 526 50.63 -11.67 -0.59
CA CYS A 526 51.56 -11.77 0.54
C CYS A 526 52.56 -10.59 0.50
N LEU A 527 52.90 -10.05 1.68
CA LEU A 527 54.22 -9.68 2.23
C LEU A 527 55.27 -8.85 1.44
N GLY A 528 55.63 -7.69 2.03
CA GLY A 528 57.01 -7.42 2.49
C GLY A 528 57.78 -6.26 1.83
N LEU A 529 57.99 -5.15 2.57
CA LEU A 529 59.29 -4.50 2.88
C LEU A 529 59.10 -3.15 3.60
N GLU A 530 60.07 -2.81 4.45
CA GLU A 530 60.07 -1.82 5.54
C GLU A 530 60.47 -0.37 5.15
N GLU A 531 60.15 0.58 6.06
CA GLU A 531 60.85 1.86 6.38
C GLU A 531 60.66 3.12 5.48
N PRO A 532 60.81 4.36 6.03
CA PRO A 532 59.70 5.33 6.06
C PRO A 532 60.00 6.72 5.46
N LEU A 533 58.96 7.40 4.95
CA LEU A 533 59.02 8.82 4.60
C LEU A 533 58.25 9.66 5.63
N ARG A 534 58.98 9.99 6.72
CA ARG A 534 58.92 11.31 7.35
C ARG A 534 59.10 12.35 6.23
N VAL A 535 58.10 13.16 5.91
CA VAL A 535 58.23 14.51 5.30
C VAL A 535 56.90 15.26 5.08
N VAL A 536 55.71 14.65 5.28
CA VAL A 536 54.43 15.37 5.01
C VAL A 536 53.66 15.81 6.28
N LEU A 537 54.15 15.50 7.48
CA LEU A 537 53.51 15.88 8.76
C LEU A 537 54.15 17.08 9.49
N SER A 538 54.78 18.00 8.76
CA SER A 538 55.23 19.30 9.30
C SER A 538 54.51 20.52 8.71
N GLY A 539 53.47 20.31 7.88
CA GLY A 539 52.77 21.40 7.17
C GLY A 539 51.34 21.74 7.66
N LEU A 540 50.74 20.97 8.57
CA LEU A 540 49.31 21.12 8.92
C LEU A 540 49.01 21.43 10.40
N ASN A 541 50.02 21.41 11.28
CA ASN A 541 49.85 21.76 12.70
C ASN A 541 50.03 23.27 13.00
N GLY A 542 50.32 24.10 11.99
CA GLY A 542 50.49 25.54 12.15
C GLY A 542 49.25 26.40 11.88
N ILE A 543 48.18 25.82 11.35
CA ILE A 543 46.98 26.57 10.89
C ILE A 543 45.73 26.27 11.73
N LEU A 544 45.72 25.17 12.49
CA LEU A 544 44.59 24.79 13.35
C LEU A 544 44.73 25.26 14.81
N SER A 545 45.88 25.79 15.22
CA SER A 545 46.13 26.25 16.60
C SER A 545 45.84 27.75 16.83
N SER A 546 45.61 28.54 15.77
CA SER A 546 45.32 29.98 15.90
C SER A 546 43.82 30.32 15.94
N TRP A 547 42.94 29.43 15.46
CA TRP A 547 41.50 29.70 15.39
C TRP A 547 40.71 29.29 16.64
N LEU A 548 41.13 28.24 17.35
CA LEU A 548 40.48 27.85 18.61
C LEU A 548 40.82 28.81 19.77
N GLY A 549 42.02 29.40 19.78
CA GLY A 549 42.42 30.35 20.83
C GLY A 549 41.62 31.65 20.80
N TRP A 550 41.26 32.15 19.61
CA TRP A 550 40.49 33.38 19.46
C TRP A 550 39.02 33.22 19.86
N LEU A 551 38.40 32.06 19.63
CA LEU A 551 37.00 31.83 19.99
C LEU A 551 36.81 31.67 21.51
N VAL A 552 37.76 31.05 22.20
CA VAL A 552 37.75 30.90 23.66
C VAL A 552 37.96 32.26 24.35
N TRP A 553 38.78 33.14 23.79
CA TRP A 553 39.02 34.48 24.33
C TRP A 553 37.81 35.43 24.13
N LEU A 554 37.09 35.30 23.01
CA LEU A 554 35.89 36.10 22.75
C LEU A 554 34.69 35.72 23.66
N VAL A 555 34.55 34.44 23.98
CA VAL A 555 33.54 33.95 24.93
C VAL A 555 33.87 34.38 26.36
N PHE A 556 35.16 34.44 26.73
CA PHE A 556 35.60 34.90 28.05
C PHE A 556 35.37 36.40 28.28
N LEU A 557 35.46 37.23 27.23
CA LEU A 557 35.20 38.68 27.32
C LEU A 557 33.70 39.03 27.39
N VAL A 558 32.82 38.20 26.85
CA VAL A 558 31.35 38.41 26.91
C VAL A 558 30.76 37.97 28.25
N VAL A 559 31.38 37.00 28.92
CA VAL A 559 30.95 36.50 30.25
C VAL A 559 31.43 37.39 31.40
N LEU A 560 32.40 38.29 31.18
CA LEU A 560 32.88 39.26 32.19
C LEU A 560 32.23 40.66 32.07
N ARG A 561 31.19 40.82 31.25
CA ARG A 561 30.44 42.10 31.08
C ARG A 561 28.92 41.97 31.13
N LEU A 562 28.41 40.85 31.63
CA LEU A 562 27.04 40.61 32.12
C LEU A 562 27.15 40.14 33.57
#